data_AF-A0AAU3NN97-F1
#
_entry.id   AF-A0AAU3NN97-F1
#
_cell.length_a   1.000
_cell.length_b   1.000
_cell.length_c   1.000
_cell.angle_alpha   90.00
_cell.angle_beta   90.00
_cell.angle_gamma   90.00
#
_symmetry.space_group_name_H-M   'P 1'
#
loop_
_entity.id
_entity.type
_entity.pdbx_description
1 polymer ?
#
loop_
_entity_poly.entity_id
_entity_poly.type
_entity_poly.pdbx_seq_one_letter_code
_entity_poly.pdbx_strand_id
1 'polypeptide(L)' 'MTAKPRKPWRVILDHHDETEHTSEAKAFDHVRTALRSGADTARVMQWEGGRWWHFETVHADEIRAAQAGNEGGAP' A
#
# COMPACT_ATOMS: atom_id res chain seq x y z
N MET A 1 3.94 -27.94 -1.70
CA MET A 1 2.93 -26.90 -1.93
C MET A 1 3.10 -25.84 -0.87
N THR A 2 3.42 -24.61 -1.25
CA THR A 2 3.50 -23.51 -0.28
C THR A 2 2.08 -23.16 0.16
N ALA A 3 1.76 -23.38 1.44
CA ALA A 3 0.43 -23.10 1.96
C ALA A 3 0.12 -21.60 1.83
N LYS A 4 -1.12 -21.26 1.45
CA LYS A 4 -1.57 -19.87 1.37
C LYS A 4 -1.41 -19.21 2.75
N PRO A 5 -0.71 -18.06 2.87
CA PRO A 5 -0.59 -17.35 4.12
C PRO A 5 -1.96 -16.83 4.57
N ARG A 6 -2.17 -16.78 5.89
CA ARG A 6 -3.42 -16.25 6.50
C ARG A 6 -3.63 -14.77 6.18
N LYS A 7 -2.54 -14.07 5.86
CA LYS A 7 -2.49 -12.67 5.47
C LYS A 7 -1.89 -12.61 4.06
N PRO A 8 -2.70 -12.62 2.99
CA PRO A 8 -2.20 -12.66 1.63
C PRO A 8 -1.78 -11.28 1.10
N TRP A 9 -1.78 -10.25 1.93
CA TRP A 9 -1.38 -8.89 1.58
C TRP A 9 -0.25 -8.43 2.48
N ARG A 10 0.69 -7.69 1.91
CA ARG A 10 1.87 -7.21 2.62
C ARG A 10 2.23 -5.81 2.12
N VAL A 11 2.51 -4.90 3.02
CA VAL A 11 2.92 -3.53 2.73
C VAL A 11 4.36 -3.35 3.22
N ILE A 12 5.22 -2.79 2.38
CA ILE A 12 6.62 -2.49 2.71
C ILE A 12 6.79 -0.97 2.60
N LEU A 13 7.04 -0.31 3.73
CA LEU A 13 7.29 1.13 3.83
C LEU A 13 8.79 1.39 3.79
N ASP A 14 9.23 2.36 2.99
CA ASP A 14 10.60 2.90 2.91
C ASP A 14 11.71 1.83 3.05
N HIS A 15 11.46 0.66 2.45
CA HIS A 15 12.30 -0.55 2.45
C HIS A 15 12.61 -1.21 3.80
N HIS A 16 12.05 -0.76 4.92
CA HIS A 16 12.41 -1.28 6.25
C HIS A 16 11.24 -1.86 7.06
N ASP A 17 10.03 -1.31 6.91
CA ASP A 17 8.88 -1.75 7.70
C ASP A 17 7.90 -2.56 6.86
N GLU A 18 7.80 -3.85 7.19
CA GLU A 18 6.89 -4.78 6.55
C GLU A 18 5.69 -5.10 7.46
N THR A 19 4.49 -4.83 6.96
CA THR A 19 3.24 -5.15 7.68
C THR A 19 2.35 -6.05 6.84
N GLU A 20 1.89 -7.15 7.43
CA GLU A 20 1.01 -8.12 6.79
C GLU A 20 -0.47 -7.87 7.12
N HIS A 21 -1.33 -8.02 6.11
CA HIS A 21 -2.77 -7.78 6.16
C HIS A 21 -3.59 -8.95 5.61
N THR A 22 -4.79 -9.13 6.17
CA THR A 22 -5.75 -10.16 5.74
C THR A 22 -6.50 -9.80 4.46
N SER A 23 -6.57 -8.52 4.12
CA SER A 23 -7.35 -8.00 3.00
C SER A 23 -6.68 -6.81 2.35
N GLU A 24 -6.97 -6.63 1.06
CA GLU A 24 -6.52 -5.52 0.22
C GLU A 24 -6.85 -4.16 0.85
N ALA A 25 -8.11 -3.98 1.24
CA ALA A 25 -8.59 -2.73 1.82
C ALA A 25 -7.77 -2.31 3.06
N LYS A 26 -7.40 -3.27 3.93
CA LYS A 26 -6.57 -2.99 5.11
C LYS A 26 -5.13 -2.65 4.76
N ALA A 27 -4.59 -3.26 3.70
CA ALA A 27 -3.26 -2.93 3.20
C ALA A 27 -3.24 -1.49 2.66
N PHE A 28 -4.20 -1.12 1.80
CA PHE A 28 -4.27 0.23 1.25
C PHE A 28 -4.63 1.30 2.29
N ASP A 29 -5.43 0.99 3.30
CA ASP A 29 -5.69 1.89 4.42
C ASP A 29 -4.41 2.17 5.23
N HIS A 30 -3.59 1.14 5.46
CA HIS A 30 -2.29 1.28 6.09
C HIS A 30 -1.32 2.10 5.23
N VAL A 31 -1.25 1.84 3.91
CA VAL A 31 -0.46 2.64 2.96
C VAL A 31 -0.82 4.12 3.06
N ARG A 32 -2.11 4.46 2.96
CA ARG A 32 -2.56 5.86 3.04
C ARG A 32 -2.19 6.51 4.36
N THR A 33 -2.34 5.78 5.46
CA THR A 33 -1.98 6.28 6.79
C THR A 33 -0.48 6.51 6.89
N ALA A 34 0.34 5.54 6.48
CA ALA A 34 1.79 5.63 6.53
C ALA A 34 2.34 6.79 5.67
N LEU A 35 1.86 6.93 4.43
CA LEU A 35 2.28 8.02 3.55
C LEU A 35 1.86 9.41 4.09
N ARG A 36 0.72 9.49 4.80
CA ARG A 36 0.31 10.71 5.51
C ARG A 36 1.15 10.99 6.75
N SER A 37 1.65 9.95 7.41
CA SER A 37 2.48 10.04 8.63
C SER A 37 3.95 10.34 8.34
N GLY A 38 4.37 10.37 7.07
CA GLY A 38 5.72 10.76 6.68
C GLY A 38 6.52 9.70 5.93
N ALA A 39 5.92 8.55 5.59
CA ALA A 39 6.56 7.62 4.66
C ALA A 39 6.57 8.21 3.24
N ASP A 40 7.65 8.02 2.50
CA ASP A 40 7.78 8.54 1.14
C ASP A 40 7.20 7.57 0.11
N THR A 41 7.39 6.27 0.32
CA THR A 41 6.93 5.22 -0.60
C THR A 41 6.43 3.99 0.14
N ALA A 42 5.36 3.38 -0.38
CA ALA A 42 4.80 2.14 0.13
C ALA A 42 4.62 1.13 -1.02
N ARG A 43 5.18 -0.07 -0.86
CA ARG A 43 5.03 -1.16 -1.83
C ARG A 43 3.99 -2.17 -1.34
N VAL A 44 2.96 -2.41 -2.14
CA VAL A 44 1.93 -3.42 -1.87
C VAL A 44 2.30 -4.71 -2.59
N MET A 45 2.40 -5.78 -1.82
CA MET A 45 2.68 -7.14 -2.27
C MET A 45 1.45 -8.03 -2.02
N GLN A 46 1.14 -8.90 -2.96
CA GLN A 46 0.06 -9.87 -2.88
C GLN A 46 0.60 -11.29 -2.98
N TRP A 47 0.12 -12.20 -2.15
CA TRP A 47 0.41 -13.62 -2.28
C TRP A 47 -0.53 -14.28 -3.28
N GLU A 48 0.02 -14.79 -4.38
CA GLU A 48 -0.72 -15.52 -5.40
C GLU A 48 0.14 -16.66 -5.97
N GLY A 49 -0.45 -17.84 -6.19
CA GLY A 49 0.24 -18.94 -6.86
C GLY A 49 1.47 -19.49 -6.12
N GLY A 50 1.57 -19.27 -4.80
CA GLY A 50 2.68 -19.79 -3.99
C GLY A 50 3.90 -18.86 -3.88
N ARG A 51 3.78 -17.59 -4.30
CA ARG A 51 4.80 -16.56 -4.11
C ARG A 51 4.19 -15.18 -3.84
N TRP A 52 5.02 -14.28 -3.30
CA TRP A 52 4.71 -12.87 -3.20
C TRP A 52 4.94 -12.17 -4.54
N TRP A 53 3.94 -11.47 -5.01
CA TRP A 53 3.95 -10.65 -6.20
C TRP A 53 3.88 -9.19 -5.84
N HIS A 54 4.61 -8.37 -6.56
CA HIS A 54 4.45 -6.93 -6.47
C HIS A 54 3.15 -6.54 -7.18
N PHE A 55 2.23 -5.96 -6.41
CA PHE A 55 0.93 -5.52 -6.92
C PHE A 55 1.03 -4.07 -7.39
N GLU A 56 1.47 -3.17 -6.50
CA GLU A 56 1.59 -1.73 -6.80
C GLU A 56 2.63 -1.07 -5.90
N THR A 57 3.21 0.04 -6.34
CA THR A 57 3.98 0.96 -5.50
C THR A 57 3.23 2.28 -5.46
N VAL A 58 2.99 2.81 -4.27
CA VAL A 58 2.31 4.08 -4.04
C VAL A 58 3.30 5.08 -3.46
N HIS A 59 3.36 6.26 -4.04
CA HIS A 59 4.20 7.36 -3.58
C HIS A 59 3.38 8.40 -2.80
N ALA A 60 4.00 9.04 -1.83
CA ALA A 60 3.36 10.11 -1.05
C ALA A 60 2.86 11.25 -1.96
N ASP A 61 3.57 11.55 -3.04
CA ASP A 61 3.21 12.61 -3.99
C ASP A 61 1.94 12.30 -4.78
N GLU A 62 1.65 11.02 -5.07
CA GLU A 62 0.41 10.62 -5.73
C GLU A 62 -0.80 10.85 -4.82
N ILE A 63 -0.65 10.58 -3.52
CA ILE A 63 -1.69 10.85 -2.52
C ILE A 63 -1.88 12.37 -2.36
N ARG A 64 -0.80 13.14 -2.28
CA ARG A 64 -0.85 14.61 -2.19
C ARG A 64 -1.48 15.24 -3.44
N ALA A 65 -1.14 14.75 -4.63
CA ALA A 65 -1.72 15.20 -5.89
C ALA A 65 -3.22 14.91 -5.98
N ALA A 66 -3.66 13.70 -5.56
CA ALA A 66 -5.07 13.36 -5.50
C ALA A 66 -5.87 14.24 -4.52
N GLN A 67 -5.23 14.74 -3.45
CA GLN A 67 -5.84 15.69 -2.51
C GLN A 67 -5.91 17.10 -3.09
N ALA A 68 -4.81 17.59 -3.67
CA ALA A 68 -4.76 18.92 -4.28
C ALA A 68 -5.72 19.07 -5.46
N GLY A 69 -5.91 18.01 -6.26
CA GLY A 69 -6.89 17.97 -7.34
C GLY A 69 -8.35 18.01 -6.86
N ASN A 70 -8.62 17.72 -5.58
CA ASN A 70 -9.95 17.79 -4.99
C ASN A 70 -10.27 19.17 -4.38
N GLU A 71 -9.29 20.07 -4.27
CA GLU A 71 -9.47 21.45 -3.80
C GLU A 71 -9.53 22.49 -4.95
N GLY A 72 -9.25 22.07 -6.19
CA GLY A 72 -9.27 22.94 -7.39
C GLY A 72 -10.57 22.92 -8.20
N GLY A 73 -11.60 22.20 -7.73
CA GLY A 73 -12.86 22.02 -8.46
C GLY A 73 -14.01 22.87 -7.94
N ALA A 74 -14.19 24.04 -8.60
CA ALA A 74 -15.43 24.82 -8.81
C ALA A 74 -15.59 26.14 -8.01
N PRO A 75 -16.26 27.15 -8.62
CA PRO A 75 -16.25 27.61 -10.02
C PRO A 75 -15.50 28.94 -10.22
#